data_AF-A0A959T644-F1
#
_entry.id   AF-A0A959T644-F1
#
_cell.length_a   1.000
_cell.length_b   1.000
_cell.length_c   1.000
_cell.angle_alpha   90.00
_cell.angle_beta   90.00
_cell.angle_gamma   90.00
#
_symmetry.space_group_name_H-M   'P 1'
#
loop_
_entity.id
_entity.type
_entity.pdbx_description
1 polymer ?
#
loop_
_entity_poly.entity_id
_entity_poly.type
_entity_poly.pdbx_seq_one_letter_code
_entity_poly.pdbx_strand_id
1 'polypeptide(L)' 'MPGFAERNLFGHYLELPALYWTGDTRMACLRDAIRGSLENAYAHHIQRLMVTGNFALLAGVHPDAVDAWYLG' A
#
# COMPACT_ATOMS: atom_id res chain seq x y z
N MET A 1 -14.70 -8.53 -13.80
CA MET A 1 -14.41 -9.99 -13.82
C MET A 1 -14.42 -10.47 -12.37
N PRO A 2 -15.39 -11.29 -11.94
CA PRO A 2 -15.58 -11.62 -10.52
C PRO A 2 -14.37 -12.31 -9.87
N GLY A 3 -13.65 -13.18 -10.58
CA GLY A 3 -12.44 -13.84 -10.05
C GLY A 3 -11.14 -13.03 -10.11
N PHE A 4 -11.18 -11.73 -10.40
CA PHE A 4 -9.96 -10.90 -10.43
C PHE A 4 -9.52 -10.47 -9.03
N ALA A 5 -10.47 -10.20 -8.12
CA ALA A 5 -10.16 -9.85 -6.73
C ALA A 5 -9.42 -10.97 -6.00
N GLU A 6 -9.70 -12.23 -6.34
CA GLU A 6 -9.08 -13.41 -5.70
C GLU A 6 -7.63 -13.70 -6.18
N ARG A 7 -7.02 -12.82 -6.97
CA ARG A 7 -5.70 -13.08 -7.58
C ARG A 7 -4.58 -12.84 -6.58
N ASN A 8 -3.86 -13.90 -6.26
CA ASN A 8 -2.64 -13.86 -5.46
C ASN A 8 -1.53 -14.69 -6.10
N LEU A 9 -0.95 -14.19 -7.19
CA LEU A 9 0.05 -14.92 -8.00
C LEU A 9 1.29 -15.32 -7.19
N PHE A 10 1.73 -14.45 -6.28
CA PHE A 10 2.95 -14.65 -5.49
C PHE A 10 2.71 -15.35 -4.15
N GLY A 11 1.46 -15.66 -3.79
CA GLY A 11 1.13 -16.31 -2.51
C GLY A 11 1.53 -15.43 -1.31
N HIS A 12 1.19 -14.15 -1.35
CA HIS A 12 1.46 -13.21 -0.27
C HIS A 12 0.36 -13.28 0.80
N TYR A 13 0.76 -13.33 2.08
CA TYR A 13 -0.17 -13.55 3.20
C TYR A 13 0.09 -12.61 4.40
N LEU A 14 1.04 -11.68 4.31
CA LEU A 14 1.26 -10.75 5.41
C LEU A 14 0.17 -9.67 5.45
N GLU A 15 -0.16 -9.24 6.66
CA GLU A 15 -1.00 -8.08 6.92
C GLU A 15 -0.35 -6.80 6.40
N LEU A 16 -1.17 -5.80 6.07
CA LEU A 16 -0.66 -4.48 5.71
C LEU A 16 -0.02 -3.83 6.97
N PRO A 17 1.23 -3.32 6.90
CA PRO A 17 1.90 -2.79 8.09
C PRO A 17 1.24 -1.52 8.65
N ALA A 18 1.21 -1.40 9.99
CA ALA A 18 0.57 -0.27 10.73
C ALA A 18 1.00 1.13 10.25
N LEU A 19 2.18 1.25 9.62
CA LEU A 19 2.68 2.48 9.03
C LEU A 19 1.78 3.04 7.92
N TYR A 20 0.96 2.23 7.24
CA TYR A 20 0.06 2.68 6.17
C TYR A 20 -1.09 3.57 6.68
N TRP A 21 -1.43 3.47 7.96
CA TRP A 21 -2.49 4.29 8.57
C TRP A 21 -1.97 5.41 9.46
N THR A 22 -0.67 5.40 9.79
CA THR A 22 -0.05 6.36 10.73
C THR A 22 1.04 7.21 10.07
N GLY A 23 1.68 6.71 9.01
CA GLY A 23 2.91 7.27 8.48
C GLY A 23 4.09 7.22 9.47
N ASP A 24 4.00 6.44 10.55
CA ASP A 24 5.06 6.35 11.56
C ASP A 24 6.14 5.37 11.10
N THR A 25 7.16 5.92 10.44
CA THR A 25 8.31 5.16 9.96
C THR A 25 9.53 6.06 9.76
N ARG A 26 10.71 5.45 9.93
CA ARG A 26 12.00 6.11 9.62
C ARG A 26 12.28 6.15 8.12
N MET A 27 11.57 5.35 7.31
CA MET A 27 11.71 5.35 5.85
C MET A 27 11.10 6.63 5.27
N ALA A 28 11.95 7.60 4.92
CA ALA A 28 11.52 8.95 4.53
C ALA A 28 10.52 8.95 3.37
N CYS A 29 10.77 8.16 2.32
CA CYS A 29 9.87 8.05 1.17
C CYS A 29 8.46 7.59 1.55
N LEU A 30 8.35 6.55 2.39
CA LEU A 30 7.05 6.04 2.85
C LEU A 30 6.35 7.02 3.76
N ARG A 31 7.07 7.64 4.70
CA ARG A 31 6.51 8.65 5.59
C ARG A 31 5.88 9.79 4.79
N ASP A 32 6.60 10.34 3.82
CA ASP A 32 6.12 11.49 3.05
C ASP A 32 4.94 11.11 2.13
N ALA A 33 5.00 9.95 1.47
CA ALA A 33 3.91 9.47 0.61
C ALA A 33 2.63 9.13 1.40
N ILE A 34 2.76 8.48 2.56
CA ILE A 34 1.62 8.07 3.38
C ILE A 34 1.00 9.26 4.09
N ARG A 35 1.80 10.11 4.75
CA ARG A 35 1.27 11.32 5.41
C ARG A 35 0.59 12.25 4.42
N GLY A 36 1.20 12.46 3.25
CA GLY A 36 0.59 13.23 2.17
C GLY A 36 -0.77 12.66 1.73
N SER A 37 -0.88 11.33 1.66
CA SER A 37 -2.15 10.64 1.35
C SER A 37 -3.19 10.82 2.46
N LEU A 38 -2.80 10.68 3.72
CA LEU A 38 -3.71 10.83 4.87
C LEU A 38 -4.21 12.27 5.05
N GLU A 39 -3.36 13.26 4.82
CA GLU A 39 -3.68 14.67 5.00
C GLU A 39 -4.51 15.24 3.84
N ASN A 40 -4.25 14.78 2.61
CA ASN A 40 -4.81 15.39 1.40
C ASN A 40 -5.75 14.47 0.60
N ALA A 41 -5.94 13.22 1.03
CA ALA A 41 -6.59 12.17 0.24
C ALA A 41 -6.00 12.03 -1.18
N TYR A 42 -4.72 12.37 -1.33
CA TYR A 42 -4.04 12.43 -2.62
C TYR A 42 -2.58 12.03 -2.52
N ALA A 43 -2.16 11.21 -3.48
CA ALA A 43 -0.76 11.01 -3.86
C ALA A 43 -0.65 11.02 -5.38
N HIS A 44 0.47 11.51 -5.91
CA HIS A 44 0.72 11.41 -7.35
C HIS A 44 0.98 9.95 -7.75
N HIS A 45 0.74 9.62 -9.01
CA HIS A 45 0.87 8.25 -9.53
C HIS A 45 2.18 7.53 -9.13
N ILE A 46 3.33 8.19 -9.24
CA ILE A 46 4.62 7.54 -8.95
C ILE A 46 4.82 7.22 -7.46
N GLN A 47 4.20 7.97 -6.56
CA GLN A 47 4.21 7.66 -5.13
C GLN A 47 3.36 6.41 -4.85
N ARG A 48 2.19 6.32 -5.49
CA ARG A 48 1.33 5.14 -5.41
C ARG A 48 2.05 3.90 -5.94
N LEU A 49 2.61 3.98 -7.15
CA LEU A 49 3.25 2.84 -7.79
C LEU A 49 4.57 2.44 -7.10
N MET A 50 5.52 3.37 -7.01
CA MET A 50 6.91 3.03 -6.71
C MET A 50 7.29 3.19 -5.23
N VAL A 51 6.43 3.79 -4.41
CA VAL A 51 6.67 3.92 -2.97
C VAL A 51 5.77 2.99 -2.18
N THR A 52 4.48 3.30 -2.08
CA THR A 52 3.54 2.52 -1.26
C THR A 52 3.19 1.19 -1.92
N GLY A 53 2.99 1.13 -3.24
CA GLY A 53 2.71 -0.12 -3.96
C GLY A 53 3.92 -1.06 -3.99
N ASN A 54 5.09 -0.54 -4.39
CA ASN A 54 6.32 -1.32 -4.44
C ASN A 54 6.73 -1.87 -3.06
N PHE A 55 6.60 -1.09 -1.98
CA PHE A 55 6.89 -1.60 -0.64
C PHE A 55 5.95 -2.74 -0.25
N ALA A 56 4.64 -2.61 -0.47
CA ALA A 56 3.69 -3.67 -0.15
C ALA A 56 3.98 -4.97 -0.93
N LEU A 57 4.36 -4.83 -2.21
CA LEU A 57 4.79 -5.96 -3.04
C LEU A 57 6.03 -6.64 -2.45
N LEU A 58 7.10 -5.88 -2.19
CA LEU A 58 8.35 -6.44 -1.67
C LEU A 58 8.22 -7.00 -0.25
N ALA A 59 7.33 -6.42 0.56
CA ALA A 59 7.06 -6.87 1.91
C ALA A 59 6.21 -8.15 1.96
N GLY A 60 5.59 -8.59 0.86
CA GLY A 60 4.79 -9.81 0.85
C GLY A 60 3.37 -9.63 1.42
N VAL A 61 2.80 -8.42 1.29
CA VAL A 61 1.46 -8.09 1.80
C VAL A 61 0.38 -8.74 0.94
N HIS A 62 -0.69 -9.25 1.58
CA HIS A 62 -1.84 -9.82 0.89
C HIS A 62 -2.48 -8.78 -0.06
N PRO A 63 -2.75 -9.11 -1.33
CA PRO A 63 -3.29 -8.17 -2.32
C PRO A 63 -4.56 -7.46 -1.86
N ASP A 64 -5.50 -8.18 -1.25
CA ASP A 64 -6.76 -7.60 -0.76
C ASP A 64 -6.55 -6.50 0.30
N ALA A 65 -5.52 -6.62 1.15
CA ALA A 65 -5.23 -5.60 2.15
C ALA A 65 -4.67 -4.33 1.49
N VAL A 66 -3.89 -4.48 0.41
CA VAL A 66 -3.39 -3.37 -0.39
C VAL A 66 -4.51 -2.71 -1.19
N ASP A 67 -5.38 -3.52 -1.81
CA ASP A 67 -6.56 -3.06 -2.56
C ASP A 67 -7.51 -2.25 -1.66
N ALA A 68 -7.84 -2.79 -0.48
CA ALA A 68 -8.68 -2.10 0.50
C ALA A 68 -8.09 -0.74 0.91
N TRP A 69 -6.77 -0.65 1.12
CA TRP A 69 -6.13 0.62 1.47
C TRP A 69 -6.16 1.65 0.33
N TYR A 70 -6.04 1.22 -0.94
CA TYR A 70 -6.14 2.14 -2.08
C TYR A 70 -7.57 2.59 -2.40
N LEU A 71 -8.57 1.77 -2.07
CA LEU A 71 -9.98 2.07 -2.31
C LEU A 71 -10.62 2.90 -1.20
N GLY A 72 -10.10 2.82 0.03
CA GLY A 72 -10.61 3.55 1.20
C GLY A 72 -11.70 2.79 1.94
#